data_AF-A0A2M7J8M2-F1
#
_entry.id   AF-A0A2M7J8M2-F1
#
_cell.length_a   1.000
_cell.length_b   1.000
_cell.length_c   1.000
_cell.angle_alpha   90.00
_cell.angle_beta   90.00
_cell.angle_gamma   90.00
#
_symmetry.space_group_name_H-M   'P 1'
#
loop_
_entity.id
_entity.type
_entity.pdbx_description
1 polymer ?
#
loop_
_entity_poly.entity_id
_entity_poly.type
_entity_poly.pdbx_seq_one_letter_code
_entity_poly.pdbx_strand_id
1 'polypeptide(L)'
;MRIEKNKYLDFLAQIKTRIQTSRVRAVLSVNAELIYLYWDIGRMIDTRQKKEGWGAGVIPKLSKDISNELSEVKGFSERNIGYMIRFAREYEKPVILQQPV
;
A
#
# COMPACT_ATOMS: atom_id res chain seq x y z
N MET A 1 -18.29 -46.51 -4.98
CA MET A 1 -17.34 -45.60 -5.68
C MET A 1 -17.84 -44.17 -5.95
N ARG A 2 -19.16 -43.87 -6.05
CA ARG A 2 -19.66 -42.47 -6.25
C ARG A 2 -19.57 -41.56 -5.01
N ILE A 3 -19.67 -42.12 -3.80
CA ILE A 3 -19.70 -41.36 -2.53
C ILE A 3 -18.32 -40.73 -2.22
N GLU A 4 -17.23 -41.44 -2.48
CA GLU A 4 -15.87 -40.92 -2.28
C GLU A 4 -15.53 -39.77 -3.23
N LYS A 5 -16.01 -39.85 -4.49
CA LYS A 5 -15.85 -38.76 -5.46
C LYS A 5 -16.56 -37.49 -4.99
N ASN A 6 -17.74 -37.61 -4.39
CA ASN A 6 -18.49 -36.44 -3.89
C ASN A 6 -17.79 -35.82 -2.66
N LYS A 7 -17.37 -36.65 -1.70
CA LYS A 7 -16.59 -36.18 -0.53
C LYS A 7 -15.29 -35.49 -0.92
N TYR A 8 -14.61 -35.99 -1.95
CA TYR A 8 -13.41 -35.35 -2.48
C TYR A 8 -13.72 -33.98 -3.13
N LEU A 9 -14.80 -33.87 -3.90
CA LEU A 9 -15.19 -32.60 -4.51
C LEU A 9 -15.59 -31.57 -3.46
N ASP A 10 -16.30 -31.97 -2.41
CA ASP A 10 -16.63 -31.11 -1.26
C ASP A 10 -15.36 -30.65 -0.53
N PHE A 11 -14.41 -31.56 -0.30
CA PHE A 11 -13.13 -31.23 0.31
C PHE A 11 -12.32 -30.26 -0.57
N LEU A 12 -12.27 -30.49 -1.88
CA LEU A 12 -11.63 -29.61 -2.84
C LEU A 12 -12.28 -28.23 -2.87
N ALA A 13 -13.62 -28.15 -2.80
CA ALA A 13 -14.33 -26.88 -2.71
C ALA A 13 -13.95 -26.11 -1.44
N GLN A 14 -13.91 -26.78 -0.29
CA GLN A 14 -13.48 -26.18 0.97
C GLN A 14 -12.04 -25.64 0.91
N ILE A 15 -11.11 -26.40 0.32
CA ILE A 15 -9.72 -25.95 0.12
C ILE A 15 -9.69 -24.71 -0.79
N LYS A 16 -10.41 -24.74 -1.92
CA LYS A 16 -10.46 -23.61 -2.86
C LYS A 16 -10.99 -22.35 -2.18
N THR A 17 -12.07 -22.45 -1.40
CA THR A 17 -12.63 -21.33 -0.63
C THR A 17 -11.59 -20.76 0.33
N ARG A 18 -10.90 -21.62 1.11
CA ARG A 18 -9.85 -21.16 2.04
C ARG A 18 -8.70 -20.45 1.31
N ILE A 19 -8.24 -20.98 0.18
CA ILE A 19 -7.17 -20.35 -0.62
C ILE A 19 -7.62 -18.97 -1.12
N GLN A 20 -8.83 -18.87 -1.67
CA GLN A 20 -9.37 -17.61 -2.18
C GLN A 20 -9.53 -16.57 -1.06
N THR A 21 -10.12 -16.96 0.07
CA THR A 21 -10.28 -16.07 1.23
C THR A 21 -8.93 -15.58 1.76
N SER A 22 -7.94 -16.48 1.89
CA SER A 22 -6.60 -16.08 2.33
C SER A 22 -5.91 -15.13 1.35
N ARG A 23 -6.06 -15.34 0.04
CA ARG A 23 -5.52 -14.43 -0.98
C ARG A 23 -6.14 -13.04 -0.90
N VAL A 24 -7.45 -12.95 -0.75
CA VAL A 24 -8.15 -11.66 -0.58
C VAL A 24 -7.63 -10.93 0.65
N ARG A 25 -7.53 -11.61 1.80
CA ARG A 25 -7.00 -10.99 3.03
C ARG A 25 -5.57 -10.50 2.86
N ALA A 26 -4.71 -11.26 2.17
CA ALA A 26 -3.35 -10.85 1.89
C ALA A 26 -3.30 -9.58 1.04
N VAL A 27 -4.08 -9.52 -0.04
CA VAL A 27 -4.16 -8.32 -0.91
C VAL A 27 -4.69 -7.10 -0.14
N LEU A 28 -5.75 -7.26 0.67
CA LEU A 28 -6.28 -6.18 1.50
C LEU A 28 -5.23 -5.66 2.49
N SER A 29 -4.50 -6.56 3.15
CA SER A 29 -3.45 -6.20 4.12
C SER A 29 -2.30 -5.44 3.44
N VAL A 30 -1.84 -5.90 2.27
CA VAL A 30 -0.81 -5.22 1.49
C VAL A 30 -1.29 -3.84 1.02
N ASN A 31 -2.53 -3.74 0.55
CA ASN A 31 -3.09 -2.46 0.11
C ASN A 31 -3.22 -1.46 1.27
N ALA A 32 -3.64 -1.92 2.45
CA ALA A 32 -3.72 -1.07 3.63
C ALA A 32 -2.34 -0.51 4.02
N GLU A 33 -1.32 -1.37 4.01
CA GLU A 33 0.06 -0.95 4.30
C GLU A 33 0.60 0.03 3.25
N LEU A 34 0.33 -0.20 1.97
CA LEU A 34 0.75 0.73 0.91
C LEU A 34 0.11 2.12 1.05
N ILE A 35 -1.18 2.18 1.40
CA ILE A 35 -1.87 3.45 1.63
C ILE A 35 -1.25 4.16 2.85
N TYR A 36 -0.95 3.42 3.92
CA TYR A 36 -0.30 3.97 5.11
C TYR A 36 1.10 4.50 4.82
N LEU A 37 1.90 3.73 4.09
CA LEU A 37 3.24 4.12 3.66
C LEU A 37 3.22 5.44 2.87
N TYR A 38 2.30 5.57 1.92
CA TYR A 38 2.16 6.78 1.10
C TYR A 38 1.76 8.00 1.94
N TRP A 39 0.84 7.82 2.88
CA TRP A 39 0.47 8.86 3.83
C TRP A 39 1.68 9.29 4.68
N ASP A 40 2.39 8.31 5.27
CA ASP A 40 3.49 8.59 6.19
C ASP A 40 4.67 9.29 5.49
N ILE A 41 5.02 8.88 4.28
CA ILE A 41 6.04 9.54 3.46
C ILE A 41 5.64 10.99 3.18
N GLY A 42 4.37 11.23 2.79
CA GLY A 42 3.85 12.57 2.59
C GLY A 42 4.00 13.45 3.84
N ARG A 43 3.67 12.88 5.00
CA ARG A 43 3.76 13.54 6.32
C ARG A 43 5.20 13.85 6.68
N MET A 44 6.13 12.92 6.45
CA MET A 44 7.56 13.10 6.68
C MET A 44 8.12 14.25 5.84
N ILE A 45 7.79 14.30 4.55
CA ILE A 45 8.24 15.35 3.65
C ILE A 45 7.66 16.70 4.06
N ASP A 46 6.34 16.78 4.29
CA ASP A 46 5.69 18.03 4.72
C ASP A 46 6.28 18.58 6.03
N THR A 47 6.57 17.68 6.98
CA THR A 47 7.22 18.06 8.25
C THR A 47 8.60 18.67 8.03
N ARG A 48 9.42 18.08 7.15
CA ARG A 48 10.77 18.61 6.84
C ARG A 48 10.71 19.89 6.02
N GLN A 49 9.76 20.01 5.08
CA GLN A 49 9.52 21.28 4.37
C GLN A 49 9.20 22.42 5.34
N LYS A 50 8.35 22.17 6.34
CA LYS A 50 7.97 23.17 7.37
C LYS A 50 9.09 23.49 8.35
N LYS A 51 9.87 22.50 8.80
CA LYS A 51 10.90 22.67 9.84
C LYS A 51 12.26 23.10 9.31
N GLU A 52 12.66 22.58 8.15
CA GLU A 52 14.01 22.71 7.60
C GLU A 52 14.04 23.61 6.35
N GLY A 53 12.89 24.12 5.91
CA GLY A 53 12.79 25.02 4.75
C GLY A 53 13.08 24.35 3.41
N TRP A 54 12.93 23.03 3.32
CA TRP A 54 13.18 22.31 2.07
C TRP A 54 12.24 22.81 0.96
N GLY A 55 12.83 23.34 -0.12
CA GLY A 55 12.10 23.81 -1.28
C GLY A 55 11.60 22.68 -2.20
N ALA A 56 10.96 23.07 -3.31
CA ALA A 56 10.38 22.13 -4.28
C ALA A 56 11.40 21.12 -4.88
N GLY A 57 12.71 21.46 -4.86
CA GLY A 57 13.77 20.59 -5.38
C GLY A 57 13.98 19.28 -4.62
N VAL A 58 13.42 19.11 -3.41
CA VAL A 58 13.51 17.84 -2.68
C VAL A 58 12.74 16.71 -3.39
N ILE A 59 11.63 17.02 -4.07
CA ILE A 59 10.77 16.02 -4.69
C ILE A 59 11.46 15.34 -5.89
N PRO A 60 12.03 16.08 -6.88
CA PRO A 60 12.83 15.49 -7.95
C PRO A 60 13.98 14.63 -7.44
N LYS A 61 14.68 15.10 -6.40
CA LYS A 61 15.79 14.36 -5.81
C LYS A 61 15.32 13.03 -5.21
N LEU A 62 14.30 13.05 -4.37
CA LEU A 62 13.73 11.83 -3.77
C LEU A 62 13.23 10.85 -4.82
N SER A 63 12.54 11.32 -5.85
CA SER A 63 12.05 10.45 -6.92
C SER A 63 13.20 9.73 -7.64
N LYS A 64 14.27 10.46 -7.96
CA LYS A 64 15.46 9.91 -8.60
C LYS A 64 16.20 8.93 -7.69
N ASP A 65 16.44 9.31 -6.44
CA ASP A 65 17.20 8.50 -5.49
C ASP A 65 16.46 7.18 -5.21
N ILE A 66 15.13 7.23 -4.97
CA ILE A 66 14.31 6.03 -4.78
C ILE A 66 14.33 5.14 -6.03
N SER A 67 14.19 5.71 -7.23
CA SER A 67 14.22 4.91 -8.46
C SER A 67 15.58 4.23 -8.71
N ASN A 68 16.67 4.80 -8.20
CA ASN A 68 18.01 4.23 -8.37
C ASN A 68 18.32 3.17 -7.30
N GLU A 69 17.92 3.43 -6.05
CA GLU A 69 18.24 2.56 -4.92
C GLU A 69 17.24 1.41 -4.74
N LEU A 70 15.98 1.60 -5.13
CA LEU A 70 14.87 0.66 -4.97
C LEU A 70 14.16 0.41 -6.32
N SER A 71 14.92 0.01 -7.33
CA SER A 71 14.45 -0.10 -8.73
C SER A 71 13.26 -1.05 -8.95
N GLU A 72 13.05 -2.02 -8.06
CA GLU A 72 11.91 -2.94 -8.07
C GLU A 72 10.61 -2.30 -7.58
N VAL A 73 10.72 -1.21 -6.82
CA VAL A 73 9.59 -0.51 -6.21
C VAL A 73 9.07 0.55 -7.16
N LYS A 74 7.76 0.50 -7.45
CA LYS A 74 7.06 1.44 -8.32
C LYS A 74 6.20 2.40 -7.50
N GLY A 75 5.80 3.50 -8.12
CA GLY A 75 4.86 4.46 -7.52
C GLY A 75 5.49 5.70 -6.91
N PHE A 76 6.80 5.89 -7.03
CA PHE A 76 7.55 7.02 -6.44
C PHE A 76 8.03 8.05 -7.47
N SER A 77 7.23 8.28 -8.51
CA SER A 77 7.47 9.42 -9.42
C SER A 77 7.30 10.75 -8.68
N GLU A 78 7.90 11.84 -9.19
CA GLU A 78 7.75 13.19 -8.62
C GLU A 78 6.27 13.56 -8.41
N ARG A 79 5.42 13.23 -9.40
CA ARG A 79 3.98 13.45 -9.33
C ARG A 79 3.35 12.69 -8.16
N ASN A 80 3.68 11.41 -8.00
CA ASN A 80 3.10 10.59 -6.94
C ASN A 80 3.59 11.02 -5.56
N ILE A 81 4.85 11.42 -5.41
CA ILE A 81 5.36 12.02 -4.18
C ILE A 81 4.59 13.30 -3.86
N GLY A 82 4.30 14.14 -4.87
CA GLY A 82 3.41 15.28 -4.71
C GLY A 82 2.02 14.90 -4.18
N TYR A 83 1.44 13.80 -4.69
CA TYR A 83 0.18 13.26 -4.17
C TYR A 83 0.27 12.72 -2.75
N MET A 84 1.38 12.06 -2.37
CA MET A 84 1.64 11.62 -0.99
C MET A 84 1.62 12.81 -0.03
N ILE A 85 2.32 13.91 -0.37
CA ILE A 85 2.34 15.13 0.44
C ILE A 85 0.94 15.73 0.56
N ARG A 86 0.21 15.81 -0.56
CA ARG A 86 -1.18 16.30 -0.55
C ARG A 86 -2.08 15.43 0.33
N PHE A 87 -1.95 14.11 0.23
CA PHE A 87 -2.70 13.16 1.02
C PHE A 87 -2.44 13.36 2.52
N ALA A 88 -1.19 13.51 2.94
CA ALA A 88 -0.85 13.80 4.33
C ALA A 88 -1.41 15.13 4.83
N ARG A 89 -1.43 16.17 3.98
CA ARG A 89 -1.99 17.49 4.32
C ARG A 89 -3.51 17.48 4.48
N GLU A 90 -4.20 16.73 3.63
CA GLU A 90 -5.67 16.63 3.66
C GLU A 90 -6.16 15.73 4.83
N TYR A 91 -5.30 14.83 5.34
CA TYR A 91 -5.63 13.87 6.38
C TYR A 91 -4.58 13.90 7.51
N GLU A 92 -4.66 14.86 8.43
CA GLU A 92 -3.61 15.14 9.44
C GLU A 92 -3.37 14.01 10.47
N LYS A 93 -4.30 13.07 10.61
CA LYS A 93 -4.17 11.89 11.47
C LYS A 93 -4.15 10.64 10.59
N PRO A 94 -3.49 9.55 11.03
CA PRO A 94 -3.65 8.26 10.36
C PRO A 94 -5.08 7.76 10.59
N VAL A 95 -6.01 8.15 9.71
CA VAL A 95 -7.40 7.67 9.71
C VAL A 95 -7.54 6.48 8.75
N ILE A 96 -6.47 5.70 8.58
CA ILE A 96 -6.58 4.42 7.87
C ILE A 96 -7.22 3.45 8.86
N LEU A 97 -8.54 3.56 8.94
CA LEU A 97 -9.41 2.69 9.70
C LEU A 97 -9.44 1.31 9.03
N GLN A 98 -10.00 0.33 9.74
CA GLN A 98 -10.25 -0.99 9.15
C GLN A 98 -10.98 -0.84 7.82
N GLN A 99 -10.47 -1.52 6.79
CA GLN A 99 -11.18 -1.60 5.52
C GLN A 99 -12.51 -2.32 5.77
N PRO A 100 -13.65 -1.76 5.31
CA PRO A 100 -14.94 -2.42 5.43
C PRO A 100 -14.85 -3.78 4.71
N VAL A 101 -15.29 -4.82 5.41
CA VAL A 101 -15.28 -6.22 4.94
C VAL A 101 -16.51 -6.50 4.09
#